data_AF-A0A074XEU0-F1
#
_entry.id   AF-A0A074XEU0-F1
#
_cell.length_a   1.000
_cell.length_b   1.000
_cell.length_c   1.000
_cell.angle_alpha   90.00
_cell.angle_beta   90.00
_cell.angle_gamma   90.00
#
_symmetry.space_group_name_H-M   'P 1'
#
loop_
_entity.id
_entity.type
_entity.pdbx_description
1 polymer ?
#
loop_
_entity_poly.entity_id
_entity_poly.type
_entity_poly.pdbx_seq_one_letter_code
_entity_poly.pdbx_strand_id
1 'polypeptide(L)'
;MFCTTLRRRSSFASVIPSLIAPSGLAIKESQLETHDIALPLPDFPKITHDPKPKRTLRLLLLSPNNMSETKLPGTFSRIQHFVSLTGGLDVAIVMSLSASKPFSSARDLLNATQADEMDGIRSYALLQAEFMTRSELSWIPILPLAKLDGLVGIVKTHAQSISRPRPKPSSAVRPLDMLAHCTPDLPLPSLAVDLTSDIFTSLGHVAQAALAHRALSTPESEGLFSSDDVLQSSRSAFGVLTGQVDKDVIESMIEFWVEDWAIE
;
A
#
# COMPACT_ATOMS: atom_id res chain seq x y z
N MET A 1 5.81 4.69 23.85
CA MET A 1 7.11 4.35 24.45
C MET A 1 8.22 4.59 23.43
N PHE A 2 9.47 4.82 23.85
CA PHE A 2 10.64 4.80 22.97
C PHE A 2 11.77 3.96 23.56
N CYS A 3 12.65 3.42 22.70
CA CYS A 3 13.72 2.51 23.09
C CYS A 3 14.83 3.21 23.89
N THR A 4 15.30 2.59 24.98
CA THR A 4 16.43 3.08 25.80
C THR A 4 17.73 3.29 25.00
N THR A 5 17.96 2.46 23.97
CA THR A 5 19.15 2.58 23.13
C THR A 5 19.16 3.84 22.27
N LEU A 6 17.99 4.49 22.07
CA LEU A 6 17.86 5.67 21.23
C LEU A 6 18.68 6.85 21.76
N ARG A 7 18.86 6.96 23.08
CA ARG A 7 19.74 7.99 23.70
C ARG A 7 21.20 7.86 23.29
N ARG A 8 21.65 6.63 22.99
CA ARG A 8 23.04 6.35 22.59
C ARG A 8 23.28 6.58 21.11
N ARG A 9 22.20 6.73 20.32
CA ARG A 9 22.27 6.97 18.88
C ARG A 9 22.42 8.47 18.65
N SER A 10 23.63 8.92 18.37
CA SER A 10 23.95 10.34 18.12
C SER A 10 23.00 11.01 17.12
N SER A 11 22.57 10.29 16.08
CA SER A 11 21.64 10.79 15.07
C SER A 11 20.25 11.16 15.58
N PHE A 12 19.85 10.69 16.77
CA PHE A 12 18.52 10.92 17.32
C PHE A 12 18.54 11.40 18.78
N ALA A 13 19.70 11.44 19.44
CA ALA A 13 19.80 11.79 20.86
C ALA A 13 19.18 13.16 21.19
N SER A 14 19.30 14.13 20.29
CA SER A 14 18.75 15.48 20.48
C SER A 14 17.22 15.56 20.43
N VAL A 15 16.53 14.55 19.89
CA VAL A 15 15.06 14.55 19.78
C VAL A 15 14.36 14.01 21.03
N ILE A 16 15.11 13.34 21.92
CA ILE A 16 14.56 12.68 23.11
C ILE A 16 13.74 13.63 24.00
N PRO A 17 14.18 14.88 24.29
CA PRO A 17 13.36 15.82 25.06
C PRO A 17 11.99 16.07 24.41
N SER A 18 11.95 16.22 23.08
CA SER A 18 10.72 16.44 22.32
C SER A 18 9.81 15.22 22.29
N LEU A 19 10.34 13.99 22.40
CA LEU A 19 9.52 12.78 22.49
C LEU A 19 8.80 12.67 23.85
N ILE A 20 9.50 13.04 24.92
CA ILE A 20 9.00 12.94 26.31
C ILE A 20 8.05 14.10 26.65
N ALA A 21 8.31 15.28 26.10
CA ALA A 21 7.54 16.49 26.40
C ALA A 21 6.03 16.27 26.18
N PRO A 22 5.16 16.83 27.06
CA PRO A 22 3.70 16.75 26.88
C PRO A 22 3.20 17.39 25.57
N SER A 23 3.87 18.45 25.11
CA SER A 23 3.61 19.08 23.81
C SER A 23 4.03 18.21 22.62
N GLY A 24 4.90 17.24 22.87
CA GLY A 24 5.46 16.29 21.93
C GLY A 24 4.57 15.07 21.70
N LEU A 25 5.15 13.88 21.80
CA LEU A 25 4.42 12.61 21.76
C LEU A 25 4.01 12.11 23.15
N ALA A 26 4.49 12.74 24.23
CA ALA A 26 4.27 12.35 25.62
C ALA A 26 4.57 10.86 25.90
N ILE A 27 5.59 10.31 25.23
CA ILE A 27 5.95 8.89 25.35
C ILE A 27 7.05 8.67 26.38
N LYS A 28 6.91 7.61 27.17
CA LYS A 28 7.90 7.19 28.16
C LYS A 28 9.00 6.32 27.54
N GLU A 29 10.18 6.37 28.12
CA GLU A 29 11.26 5.46 27.79
C GLU A 29 10.91 4.03 28.24
N SER A 30 11.27 3.04 27.44
CA SER A 30 11.06 1.62 27.75
C SER A 30 12.07 0.75 27.00
N GLN A 31 12.24 -0.49 27.45
CA GLN A 31 13.06 -1.47 26.74
C GLN A 31 12.25 -2.04 25.58
N LEU A 32 12.41 -1.42 24.40
CA LEU A 32 11.83 -1.91 23.15
C LEU A 32 12.92 -2.68 22.40
N GLU A 33 12.72 -3.97 22.16
CA GLU A 33 13.72 -4.82 21.50
C GLU A 33 13.69 -4.66 19.98
N THR A 34 12.50 -4.45 19.43
CA THR A 34 12.27 -4.64 17.99
C THR A 34 12.08 -3.34 17.20
N HIS A 35 11.80 -2.23 17.88
CA HIS A 35 11.47 -0.95 17.26
C HIS A 35 11.90 0.22 18.15
N ASP A 36 11.99 1.41 17.57
CA ASP A 36 12.53 2.57 18.26
C ASP A 36 11.44 3.37 18.98
N ILE A 37 10.23 3.46 18.42
CA ILE A 37 9.08 4.17 19.02
C ILE A 37 7.80 3.35 18.85
N ALA A 38 7.01 3.23 19.92
CA ALA A 38 5.63 2.73 19.91
C ALA A 38 4.67 3.85 20.33
N LEU A 39 3.71 4.18 19.48
CA LEU A 39 2.69 5.19 19.73
C LEU A 39 1.30 4.54 19.74
N PRO A 40 0.53 4.63 20.83
CA PRO A 40 -0.85 4.13 20.82
C PRO A 40 -1.66 4.92 19.80
N LEU A 41 -2.42 4.21 18.97
CA LEU A 41 -3.36 4.83 18.04
C LEU A 41 -4.72 4.97 18.73
N PRO A 42 -5.49 6.03 18.45
CA PRO A 42 -6.85 6.14 18.96
C PRO A 42 -7.70 5.02 18.37
N ASP A 43 -8.43 4.31 19.22
CA ASP A 43 -9.45 3.37 18.78
C ASP A 43 -10.63 4.15 18.19
N PHE A 44 -11.16 3.66 17.08
CA PHE A 44 -12.40 4.22 16.55
C PHE A 44 -13.57 3.71 17.38
N PRO A 45 -14.51 4.58 17.77
CA PRO A 45 -15.76 4.13 18.37
C PRO A 45 -16.49 3.26 17.33
N LYS A 46 -16.58 1.96 17.59
CA LYS A 46 -17.47 1.04 16.87
C LYS A 46 -18.63 0.65 17.77
N ILE A 47 -19.74 0.31 17.12
CA ILE A 47 -21.03 -0.06 17.73
C ILE A 47 -20.97 -1.43 18.44
N THR A 48 -19.91 -2.21 18.22
CA THR A 48 -19.78 -3.57 18.76
C THR A 48 -19.08 -3.56 20.12
N HIS A 49 -19.70 -4.17 21.13
CA HIS A 49 -19.30 -4.18 22.55
C HIS A 49 -18.03 -4.97 22.91
N ASP A 50 -17.31 -5.54 21.94
CA ASP A 50 -16.13 -6.33 22.23
C ASP A 50 -14.87 -5.47 22.44
N PRO A 51 -14.11 -5.68 23.55
CA PRO A 51 -12.87 -4.97 23.80
C PRO A 51 -11.79 -5.45 22.81
N LYS A 52 -11.56 -4.68 21.74
CA LYS A 52 -10.44 -4.95 20.83
C LYS A 52 -9.09 -4.63 21.48
N PRO A 53 -8.01 -5.32 21.06
CA PRO A 53 -6.66 -4.98 21.47
C PRO A 53 -6.30 -3.57 20.96
N LYS A 54 -5.73 -2.75 21.86
CA LYS A 54 -5.29 -1.39 21.55
C LYS A 54 -4.29 -1.37 20.40
N ARG A 55 -4.61 -0.66 19.32
CA ARG A 55 -3.70 -0.50 18.18
C ARG A 55 -2.49 0.35 18.56
N THR A 56 -1.33 0.00 18.02
CA THR A 56 -0.06 0.69 18.30
C THR A 56 0.73 0.85 17.02
N LEU A 57 1.00 2.10 16.64
CA LEU A 57 1.94 2.44 15.59
C LEU A 57 3.37 2.20 16.08
N ARG A 58 4.12 1.38 15.36
CA ARG A 58 5.53 1.11 15.65
C ARG A 58 6.40 1.77 14.61
N LEU A 59 7.52 2.34 15.03
CA LEU A 59 8.40 3.10 14.18
C LEU A 59 9.83 2.59 14.30
N LEU A 60 10.48 2.43 13.16
CA LEU A 60 11.91 2.22 13.05
C LEU A 60 12.57 3.53 12.62
N LEU A 61 13.55 4.01 13.38
CA LEU A 61 14.30 5.21 13.03
C LEU A 61 15.61 4.77 12.35
N LEU A 62 15.89 5.30 11.17
CA LEU A 62 17.12 5.04 10.41
C LEU A 62 17.84 6.35 10.10
N SER A 63 19.17 6.31 10.10
CA SER A 63 20.03 7.41 9.65
C SER A 63 20.92 6.96 8.50
N PRO A 64 21.61 7.87 7.79
CA PRO A 64 22.48 7.50 6.67
C PRO A 64 23.55 6.46 7.04
N ASN A 65 24.05 6.51 8.28
CA ASN A 65 24.98 5.53 8.84
C ASN A 65 24.40 4.10 8.92
N ASN A 66 23.08 3.91 8.87
CA ASN A 66 22.46 2.58 8.77
C ASN A 66 22.52 1.99 7.35
N MET A 67 22.77 2.85 6.35
CA MET A 67 22.77 2.50 4.92
C MET A 67 24.18 2.31 4.34
N SER A 68 25.23 2.39 5.18
CA SER A 68 26.59 2.04 4.75
C SER A 68 26.65 0.57 4.34
N GLU A 69 27.41 0.25 3.30
CA GLU A 69 27.54 -1.09 2.71
C GLU A 69 27.77 -2.21 3.76
N THR A 70 28.63 -1.95 4.75
CA THR A 70 28.94 -2.91 5.83
C THR A 70 27.79 -3.19 6.79
N LYS A 71 26.83 -2.26 6.92
CA LYS A 71 25.68 -2.37 7.84
C LYS A 71 24.37 -2.68 7.11
N LEU A 72 24.34 -2.47 5.79
CA LEU A 72 23.16 -2.62 4.97
C LEU A 72 22.48 -3.99 5.18
N PRO A 73 23.19 -5.15 5.15
CA PRO A 73 22.54 -6.44 5.36
C PRO A 73 21.86 -6.54 6.73
N GLY A 74 22.54 -6.09 7.79
CA GLY A 74 22.00 -6.09 9.15
C GLY A 74 20.80 -5.16 9.32
N THR A 75 20.83 -4.00 8.67
CA THR A 75 19.70 -3.06 8.63
C THR A 75 18.48 -3.71 7.98
N PHE A 76 18.63 -4.42 6.86
CA PHE A 76 17.52 -5.11 6.21
C PHE A 76 16.99 -6.29 7.03
N SER A 77 17.86 -7.10 7.66
CA SER A 77 17.41 -8.14 8.58
C SER A 77 16.58 -7.56 9.73
N ARG A 78 16.98 -6.38 10.25
CA ARG A 78 16.22 -5.66 11.28
C ARG A 78 14.88 -5.16 10.76
N ILE A 79 14.82 -4.61 9.55
CA ILE A 79 13.56 -4.16 8.92
C ILE A 79 12.61 -5.35 8.71
N GLN A 80 13.10 -6.47 8.17
CA GLN A 80 12.29 -7.65 7.91
C GLN A 80 11.72 -8.23 9.21
N HIS A 81 12.56 -8.34 10.25
CA HIS A 81 12.09 -8.76 11.57
C HIS A 81 11.05 -7.78 12.13
N PHE A 82 11.30 -6.48 12.05
CA PHE A 82 10.37 -5.45 12.51
C PHE A 82 8.98 -5.56 11.85
N VAL A 83 8.94 -5.83 10.55
CA VAL A 83 7.70 -5.98 9.77
C VAL A 83 6.97 -7.26 10.14
N SER A 84 7.69 -8.38 10.29
CA SER A 84 7.08 -9.67 10.62
C SER A 84 6.27 -9.68 11.91
N LEU A 85 6.56 -8.78 12.87
CA LEU A 85 5.90 -8.74 14.18
C LEU A 85 4.42 -8.38 14.13
N THR A 86 3.99 -7.70 13.07
CA THR A 86 2.62 -7.19 12.91
C THR A 86 2.01 -7.56 11.56
N GLY A 87 2.70 -8.43 10.80
CA GLY A 87 2.45 -8.57 9.37
C GLY A 87 2.52 -7.22 8.66
N GLY A 88 3.39 -6.33 9.17
CA GLY A 88 3.63 -4.91 8.90
C GLY A 88 2.45 -3.94 9.11
N LEU A 89 1.35 -4.36 9.73
CA LEU A 89 0.29 -3.43 10.07
C LEU A 89 0.74 -2.42 11.12
N ASP A 90 0.35 -1.16 10.95
CA ASP A 90 0.68 -0.06 11.86
C ASP A 90 2.20 0.08 12.09
N VAL A 91 2.99 -0.03 11.01
CA VAL A 91 4.43 0.22 11.03
C VAL A 91 4.81 1.36 10.08
N ALA A 92 5.86 2.10 10.43
CA ALA A 92 6.53 3.00 9.50
C ALA A 92 8.03 3.08 9.78
N ILE A 93 8.79 3.47 8.77
CA ILE A 93 10.22 3.74 8.89
C ILE A 93 10.41 5.25 8.77
N VAL A 94 11.13 5.87 9.70
CA VAL A 94 11.52 7.27 9.58
C VAL A 94 12.99 7.33 9.20
N MET A 95 13.29 7.91 8.05
CA MET A 95 14.65 8.04 7.53
C MET A 95 15.15 9.47 7.70
N SER A 96 16.17 9.67 8.53
CA SER A 96 16.83 10.97 8.66
C SER A 96 17.58 11.31 7.38
N LEU A 97 17.26 12.46 6.80
CA LEU A 97 17.99 13.04 5.66
C LEU A 97 19.15 13.93 6.11
N SER A 98 19.13 14.39 7.37
CA SER A 98 20.24 15.13 7.95
C SER A 98 21.43 14.20 8.22
N ALA A 99 22.61 14.56 7.72
CA ALA A 99 23.88 13.99 8.16
C ALA A 99 24.20 14.50 9.58
N SER A 100 23.86 13.71 10.59
CA SER A 100 24.24 14.05 11.96
C SER A 100 25.74 13.76 12.15
N LYS A 101 26.60 14.78 12.09
CA LYS A 101 27.95 14.65 12.64
C LYS A 101 27.88 14.93 14.15
N PRO A 102 28.10 13.92 15.02
CA PRO A 102 28.29 14.17 16.44
C PRO A 102 29.63 14.88 16.59
N PHE A 103 29.61 16.20 16.81
CA PHE A 103 30.82 17.01 16.92
C PHE A 103 31.68 17.02 15.64
N SER A 104 31.36 17.92 14.72
CA SER A 104 32.35 18.34 13.74
C SER A 104 33.44 19.14 14.45
N SER A 105 34.69 18.69 14.38
CA SER A 105 35.80 19.53 14.81
C SER A 105 35.83 20.81 13.96
N ALA A 106 36.46 21.89 14.44
CA ALA A 106 36.65 23.10 13.63
C ALA A 106 37.31 22.81 12.28
N ARG A 107 38.11 21.73 12.21
CA ARG A 107 38.77 21.25 11.00
C ARG A 107 37.80 20.53 10.04
N ASP A 108 36.83 19.81 10.57
CA ASP A 108 35.77 19.15 9.76
C ASP A 108 34.78 20.16 9.20
N LEU A 109 34.55 21.28 9.88
CA LEU A 109 33.73 22.38 9.36
C LEU A 109 34.42 23.10 8.20
N LEU A 110 35.75 23.28 8.27
CA LEU A 110 36.55 23.86 7.19
C LEU A 110 36.67 22.94 5.97
N ASN A 111 36.60 21.62 6.19
CA ASN A 111 36.65 20.60 5.14
C ASN A 111 35.27 20.04 4.78
N ALA A 112 34.18 20.58 5.33
CA ALA A 112 32.83 20.15 5.02
C ALA A 112 32.48 20.56 3.58
N THR A 113 32.80 19.68 2.64
CA THR A 113 32.27 19.77 1.29
C THR A 113 30.77 19.47 1.32
N GLN A 114 30.00 20.04 0.39
CA GLN A 114 28.55 19.78 0.22
C GLN A 114 28.17 18.29 0.06
N ALA A 115 29.15 17.40 -0.06
CA ALA A 115 28.97 15.95 -0.16
C ALA A 115 28.22 15.33 1.03
N ASP A 116 28.23 15.96 2.21
CA ASP A 116 27.65 15.39 3.44
C ASP A 116 26.11 15.43 3.45
N GLU A 117 25.49 16.47 2.90
CA GLU A 117 24.02 16.58 2.80
C GLU A 117 23.45 15.66 1.69
N MET A 118 24.25 15.45 0.64
CA MET A 118 23.91 14.48 -0.41
C MET A 118 23.86 13.03 0.10
N ASP A 119 24.52 12.72 1.22
CA ASP A 119 24.54 11.36 1.78
C ASP A 119 23.16 10.92 2.30
N GLY A 120 22.38 11.84 2.87
CA GLY A 120 21.05 11.53 3.39
C GLY A 120 20.03 11.21 2.30
N ILE A 121 20.00 12.03 1.25
CA ILE A 121 19.13 11.82 0.08
C ILE A 121 19.55 10.54 -0.66
N ARG A 122 20.86 10.31 -0.83
CA ARG A 122 21.38 9.08 -1.44
C ARG A 122 20.99 7.84 -0.63
N SER A 123 21.13 7.91 0.70
CA SER A 123 20.74 6.82 1.60
C SER A 123 19.24 6.52 1.55
N TYR A 124 18.40 7.57 1.45
CA TYR A 124 16.97 7.41 1.25
C TYR A 124 16.64 6.77 -0.10
N ALA A 125 17.27 7.22 -1.19
CA ALA A 125 17.09 6.65 -2.53
C ALA A 125 17.54 5.18 -2.58
N LEU A 126 18.65 4.83 -1.93
CA LEU A 126 19.11 3.44 -1.80
C LEU A 126 18.10 2.59 -1.04
N LEU A 127 17.55 3.09 0.08
CA LEU A 127 16.52 2.40 0.83
C LEU A 127 15.27 2.15 -0.01
N GLN A 128 14.82 3.16 -0.76
CA GLN A 128 13.68 3.04 -1.67
C GLN A 128 13.93 2.01 -2.78
N ALA A 129 15.11 2.04 -3.42
CA ALA A 129 15.47 1.07 -4.46
C ALA A 129 15.45 -0.37 -3.94
N GLU A 130 16.00 -0.61 -2.75
CA GLU A 130 15.97 -1.93 -2.10
C GLU A 130 14.55 -2.37 -1.68
N PHE A 131 13.64 -1.43 -1.39
CA PHE A 131 12.24 -1.75 -1.12
C PHE A 131 11.49 -2.14 -2.39
N MET A 132 11.85 -1.55 -3.53
CA MET A 132 11.27 -1.91 -4.83
C MET A 132 11.70 -3.31 -5.29
N THR A 133 12.87 -3.80 -4.88
CA THR A 133 13.33 -5.16 -5.20
C THR A 133 12.72 -6.23 -4.28
N ARG A 134 11.99 -5.84 -3.23
CA ARG A 134 11.45 -6.72 -2.18
C ARG A 134 9.95 -6.48 -2.01
N SER A 135 9.14 -7.29 -2.67
CA SER A 135 7.67 -7.14 -2.66
C SER A 135 7.09 -7.16 -1.25
N GLU A 136 7.70 -7.90 -0.32
CA GLU A 136 7.30 -7.98 1.08
C GLU A 136 7.51 -6.67 1.87
N LEU A 137 8.33 -5.74 1.37
CA LEU A 137 8.60 -4.44 1.99
C LEU A 137 7.96 -3.26 1.24
N SER A 138 7.54 -3.47 0.00
CA SER A 138 7.07 -2.43 -0.93
C SER A 138 5.93 -1.53 -0.40
N TRP A 139 5.17 -2.02 0.57
CA TRP A 139 3.98 -1.36 1.10
C TRP A 139 4.24 -0.60 2.41
N ILE A 140 5.44 -0.72 2.99
CA ILE A 140 5.80 -0.05 4.25
C ILE A 140 6.13 1.42 3.98
N PRO A 141 5.48 2.37 4.67
CA PRO A 141 5.76 3.78 4.47
C PRO A 141 7.15 4.15 5.00
N ILE A 142 7.97 4.75 4.14
CA ILE A 142 9.22 5.42 4.51
C ILE A 142 8.94 6.93 4.60
N LEU A 143 9.10 7.48 5.80
CA LEU A 143 8.84 8.87 6.14
C LEU A 143 10.18 9.64 6.13
N PRO A 144 10.45 10.47 5.11
CA PRO A 144 11.68 11.26 5.06
C PRO A 144 11.66 12.36 6.14
N LEU A 145 12.72 12.43 6.93
CA LEU A 145 12.88 13.40 8.02
C LEU A 145 14.00 14.38 7.68
N ALA A 146 13.62 15.56 7.20
CA ALA A 146 14.57 16.60 6.83
C ALA A 146 15.38 17.11 8.03
N LYS A 147 14.71 17.38 9.16
CA LYS A 147 15.30 17.88 10.40
C LYS A 147 14.73 17.13 11.61
N LEU A 148 15.55 16.93 12.64
CA LEU A 148 15.17 16.13 13.80
C LEU A 148 14.02 16.74 14.64
N ASP A 149 13.93 18.07 14.70
CA ASP A 149 12.84 18.79 15.36
C ASP A 149 11.46 18.49 14.71
N GLY A 150 11.45 18.17 13.42
CA GLY A 150 10.26 17.75 12.68
C GLY A 150 9.72 16.36 13.01
N LEU A 151 10.45 15.53 13.79
CA LEU A 151 10.08 14.13 14.03
C LEU A 151 8.70 13.98 14.67
N VAL A 152 8.39 14.81 15.66
CA VAL A 152 7.08 14.78 16.32
C VAL A 152 5.97 15.10 15.33
N GLY A 153 6.19 16.10 14.48
CA GLY A 153 5.21 16.54 13.48
C GLY A 153 4.90 15.45 12.45
N ILE A 154 5.93 14.83 11.87
CA ILE A 154 5.76 13.77 10.87
C ILE A 154 5.09 12.52 11.46
N VAL A 155 5.47 12.14 12.69
CA VAL A 155 4.86 10.99 13.39
C VAL A 155 3.39 11.25 13.69
N LYS A 156 3.04 12.44 14.22
CA LYS A 156 1.63 12.81 14.47
C LYS A 156 0.82 12.82 13.18
N THR A 157 1.35 13.41 12.12
CA THR A 157 0.68 13.49 10.82
C THR A 157 0.40 12.10 10.25
N HIS A 158 1.40 11.21 10.29
CA HIS A 158 1.24 9.83 9.83
C HIS A 158 0.28 9.05 10.73
N ALA A 159 0.41 9.13 12.05
CA ALA A 159 -0.51 8.49 12.99
C ALA A 159 -1.96 8.93 12.76
N GLN A 160 -2.18 10.22 12.51
CA GLN A 160 -3.50 10.75 12.17
C GLN A 160 -4.00 10.23 10.83
N SER A 161 -3.16 10.13 9.79
CA SER A 161 -3.61 9.65 8.47
C SER A 161 -4.05 8.19 8.51
N ILE A 162 -3.31 7.31 9.21
CA ILE A 162 -3.67 5.89 9.38
C ILE A 162 -4.77 5.66 10.43
N SER A 163 -5.04 6.68 11.25
CA SER A 163 -6.16 6.72 12.20
C SER A 163 -7.34 7.51 11.68
N ARG A 164 -7.44 7.78 10.38
CA ARG A 164 -8.72 8.21 9.79
C ARG A 164 -9.55 6.98 9.44
N PRO A 165 -10.87 6.99 9.70
CA PRO A 165 -11.72 5.94 9.18
C PRO A 165 -11.53 5.96 7.67
N ARG A 166 -11.23 4.80 7.07
CA ARG A 166 -11.26 4.71 5.61
C ARG A 166 -12.65 5.21 5.20
N PRO A 167 -12.76 6.16 4.26
CA PRO A 167 -14.06 6.53 3.72
C PRO A 167 -14.76 5.22 3.40
N LYS A 168 -15.97 5.02 3.94
CA LYS A 168 -16.78 3.91 3.46
C LYS A 168 -16.84 4.10 1.95
N PRO A 169 -16.49 3.09 1.13
CA PRO A 169 -16.68 3.21 -0.31
C PRO A 169 -18.10 3.71 -0.48
N SER A 170 -18.24 4.85 -1.17
CA SER A 170 -19.56 5.41 -1.42
C SER A 170 -20.38 4.26 -2.00
N SER A 171 -21.51 3.94 -1.38
CA SER A 171 -22.43 2.91 -1.88
C SER A 171 -22.98 3.24 -3.28
N ALA A 172 -22.50 4.33 -3.88
CA ALA A 172 -22.83 4.80 -5.21
C ALA A 172 -22.06 4.08 -6.32
N VAL A 173 -20.94 3.39 -6.05
CA VAL A 173 -20.29 2.59 -7.11
C VAL A 173 -21.09 1.31 -7.29
N ARG A 174 -21.94 1.29 -8.30
CA ARG A 174 -22.64 0.07 -8.72
C ARG A 174 -21.58 -0.86 -9.31
N PRO A 175 -21.67 -2.19 -9.11
CA PRO A 175 -20.75 -3.13 -9.77
C PRO A 175 -20.68 -2.91 -11.30
N LEU A 176 -21.78 -2.49 -11.91
CA LEU A 176 -21.85 -2.16 -13.34
C LEU A 176 -21.06 -0.89 -13.71
N ASP A 177 -20.79 0.03 -12.78
CA ASP A 177 -19.91 1.19 -13.05
C ASP A 177 -18.45 0.76 -13.28
N MET A 178 -18.09 -0.47 -12.89
CA MET A 178 -16.79 -1.06 -13.20
C MET A 178 -16.73 -1.67 -14.60
N LEU A 179 -17.86 -1.83 -15.31
CA LEU A 179 -17.89 -2.40 -16.67
C LEU A 179 -16.96 -1.65 -17.62
N ALA A 180 -16.88 -0.33 -17.47
CA ALA A 180 -16.00 0.51 -18.27
C ALA A 180 -14.53 0.06 -18.21
N HIS A 181 -14.12 -0.69 -17.19
CA HIS A 181 -12.77 -1.17 -16.98
C HIS A 181 -12.62 -2.69 -17.16
N CYS A 182 -13.68 -3.39 -17.57
CA CYS A 182 -13.66 -4.84 -17.81
C CYS A 182 -13.21 -5.16 -19.25
N THR A 183 -12.03 -4.66 -19.62
CA THR A 183 -11.39 -4.76 -20.94
C THR A 183 -9.86 -4.78 -20.77
N PRO A 184 -9.10 -5.50 -21.62
CA PRO A 184 -7.64 -5.60 -21.49
C PRO A 184 -6.90 -4.27 -21.69
N ASP A 185 -7.33 -3.44 -22.65
CA ASP A 185 -6.54 -2.29 -23.10
C ASP A 185 -7.14 -0.92 -22.71
N LEU A 186 -8.28 -0.58 -23.29
CA LEU A 186 -8.90 0.74 -23.22
C LEU A 186 -10.28 0.66 -22.57
N PRO A 187 -10.66 1.64 -21.75
CA PRO A 187 -11.98 1.66 -21.16
C PRO A 187 -13.09 1.61 -22.22
N LEU A 188 -14.16 0.87 -21.92
CA LEU A 188 -15.30 0.77 -22.84
C LEU A 188 -15.91 2.15 -23.11
N PRO A 189 -16.35 2.40 -24.36
CA PRO A 189 -17.17 3.56 -24.68
C PRO A 189 -18.45 3.59 -23.81
N SER A 190 -18.90 4.78 -23.41
CA SER A 190 -20.09 4.94 -22.56
C SER A 190 -21.33 4.24 -23.13
N LEU A 191 -21.53 4.29 -24.45
CA LEU A 191 -22.62 3.59 -25.12
C LEU A 191 -22.56 2.06 -24.91
N ALA A 192 -21.37 1.46 -24.98
CA ALA A 192 -21.21 0.03 -24.75
C ALA A 192 -21.48 -0.33 -23.29
N VAL A 193 -21.06 0.52 -22.35
CA VAL A 193 -21.35 0.35 -20.92
C VAL A 193 -22.85 0.41 -20.64
N ASP A 194 -23.54 1.43 -21.17
CA ASP A 194 -24.97 1.63 -20.96
C ASP A 194 -25.77 0.44 -21.52
N LEU A 195 -25.53 0.05 -22.78
CA LEU A 195 -26.20 -1.09 -23.43
C LEU A 195 -25.92 -2.41 -22.72
N THR A 196 -24.68 -2.63 -22.27
CA THR A 196 -24.32 -3.83 -21.51
C THR A 196 -25.03 -3.83 -20.16
N SER A 197 -25.14 -2.68 -19.49
CA SER A 197 -25.82 -2.57 -18.20
C SER A 197 -27.35 -2.78 -18.29
N ASP A 198 -27.95 -2.45 -19.44
CA ASP A 198 -29.37 -2.70 -19.71
C ASP A 198 -29.66 -4.18 -19.97
N ILE A 199 -28.71 -4.90 -20.59
CA ILE A 199 -28.85 -6.32 -20.95
C ILE A 199 -28.47 -7.23 -19.78
N PHE A 200 -27.47 -6.85 -18.98
CA PHE A 200 -26.92 -7.69 -17.92
C PHE A 200 -27.14 -7.06 -16.54
N THR A 201 -27.82 -7.82 -15.68
CA THR A 201 -28.16 -7.36 -14.31
C THR A 201 -26.97 -7.38 -13.33
N SER A 202 -25.84 -7.98 -13.70
CA SER A 202 -24.64 -8.05 -12.87
C SER A 202 -23.39 -8.33 -13.70
N LEU A 203 -22.20 -7.97 -13.18
CA LEU A 203 -20.91 -8.36 -13.78
C LEU A 203 -20.76 -9.87 -13.94
N GLY A 204 -21.27 -10.66 -12.97
CA GLY A 204 -21.25 -12.12 -13.04
C GLY A 204 -22.04 -12.66 -14.24
N HIS A 205 -23.16 -12.03 -14.60
CA HIS A 205 -23.91 -12.40 -15.80
C HIS A 205 -23.14 -12.06 -17.08
N VAL A 206 -22.42 -10.93 -17.13
CA VAL A 206 -21.55 -10.58 -18.27
C VAL A 206 -20.44 -11.62 -18.44
N ALA A 207 -19.76 -11.97 -17.36
CA ALA A 207 -18.69 -12.97 -17.38
C ALA A 207 -19.20 -14.34 -17.85
N GLN A 208 -20.32 -14.82 -17.32
CA GLN A 208 -20.93 -16.09 -17.73
C GLN A 208 -21.33 -16.09 -19.21
N ALA A 209 -21.91 -14.98 -19.70
CA ALA A 209 -22.29 -14.85 -21.09
C ALA A 209 -21.07 -14.81 -22.02
N ALA A 210 -19.96 -14.17 -21.61
CA ALA A 210 -18.72 -14.13 -22.36
C ALA A 210 -18.08 -15.53 -22.48
N LEU A 211 -18.04 -16.29 -21.39
CA LEU A 211 -17.58 -17.68 -21.38
C LEU A 211 -18.44 -18.58 -22.28
N ALA A 212 -19.77 -18.44 -22.20
CA ALA A 212 -20.70 -19.18 -23.06
C ALA A 212 -20.53 -18.84 -24.54
N HIS A 213 -20.26 -17.56 -24.86
CA HIS A 213 -20.01 -17.12 -26.24
C HIS A 213 -18.72 -17.73 -26.82
N ARG A 214 -17.63 -17.81 -26.04
CA ARG A 214 -16.38 -18.44 -26.50
C ARG A 214 -16.50 -19.95 -26.67
N ALA A 215 -17.23 -20.62 -25.78
CA ALA A 215 -17.50 -22.05 -25.89
C ALA A 215 -18.22 -22.41 -27.22
N LEU A 216 -19.10 -21.54 -27.72
CA LEU A 216 -19.77 -21.72 -29.01
C LEU A 216 -18.87 -21.46 -30.22
N SER A 217 -17.87 -20.58 -30.05
CA SER A 217 -16.93 -20.23 -31.11
C SER A 217 -15.82 -21.26 -31.29
N THR A 218 -15.71 -22.23 -30.36
CA THR A 218 -14.68 -23.28 -30.38
C THR A 218 -15.33 -24.60 -30.83
N PRO A 219 -15.05 -25.10 -32.05
CA PRO A 219 -15.79 -26.22 -32.66
C PRO A 219 -15.51 -27.63 -32.08
N GLU A 220 -14.91 -27.77 -30.89
CA GLU A 220 -14.31 -29.04 -30.43
C GLU A 220 -14.77 -29.56 -29.04
N SER A 221 -15.95 -29.21 -28.52
CA SER A 221 -16.44 -29.90 -27.30
C SER A 221 -17.94 -30.12 -27.26
N GLU A 222 -18.36 -31.26 -27.81
CA GLU A 222 -19.59 -31.95 -27.41
C GLU A 222 -19.39 -32.55 -26.01
N GLY A 223 -19.59 -31.73 -24.98
CA GLY A 223 -19.45 -32.15 -23.57
C GLY A 223 -20.66 -31.70 -22.75
N LEU A 224 -21.40 -32.67 -22.22
CA LEU A 224 -22.59 -32.54 -21.37
C LEU A 224 -22.51 -31.39 -20.34
N PHE A 225 -23.27 -30.31 -20.56
CA PHE A 225 -23.70 -29.42 -19.49
C PHE A 225 -25.23 -29.37 -19.44
N SER A 226 -25.75 -29.88 -18.33
CA SER A 226 -27.15 -29.95 -17.95
C SER A 226 -27.59 -28.64 -17.29
N SER A 227 -28.86 -28.27 -17.51
CA SER A 227 -29.63 -27.10 -17.02
C SER A 227 -29.71 -25.93 -18.01
N ASP A 228 -30.72 -26.00 -18.88
CA ASP A 228 -30.76 -25.37 -20.21
C ASP A 228 -31.58 -24.07 -20.31
N ASP A 229 -32.19 -23.56 -19.24
CA ASP A 229 -33.05 -22.36 -19.33
C ASP A 229 -32.27 -21.04 -19.13
N VAL A 230 -31.30 -21.00 -18.21
CA VAL A 230 -30.54 -19.77 -17.90
C VAL A 230 -29.48 -19.49 -18.98
N LEU A 231 -28.87 -20.54 -19.55
CA LEU A 231 -27.85 -20.41 -20.58
C LEU A 231 -28.42 -19.94 -21.92
N GLN A 232 -29.67 -20.30 -22.26
CA GLN A 232 -30.31 -19.84 -23.50
C GLN A 232 -30.56 -18.34 -23.49
N SER A 233 -30.98 -17.77 -22.35
CA SER A 233 -31.11 -16.32 -22.21
C SER A 233 -29.76 -15.61 -22.35
N SER A 234 -28.70 -16.14 -21.73
CA SER A 234 -27.34 -15.56 -21.81
C SER A 234 -26.71 -15.67 -23.19
N ARG A 235 -27.01 -16.73 -23.96
CA ARG A 235 -26.54 -16.92 -25.35
C ARG A 235 -27.06 -15.83 -26.31
N SER A 236 -28.27 -15.33 -26.07
CA SER A 236 -28.85 -14.26 -26.89
C SER A 236 -28.28 -12.88 -26.57
N ALA A 237 -27.74 -12.67 -25.36
CA ALA A 237 -27.42 -11.36 -24.84
C ALA A 237 -26.27 -10.66 -25.59
N PHE A 238 -25.15 -11.35 -25.85
CA PHE A 238 -24.08 -10.79 -26.69
C PHE A 238 -24.50 -10.68 -28.16
N GLY A 239 -25.40 -11.54 -28.64
CA GLY A 239 -25.99 -11.40 -29.97
C GLY A 239 -26.82 -10.13 -30.16
N VAL A 240 -27.45 -9.64 -29.09
CA VAL A 240 -28.14 -8.33 -29.11
C VAL A 240 -27.12 -7.18 -29.14
N LEU A 241 -26.01 -7.31 -28.41
CA LEU A 241 -24.94 -6.30 -28.38
C LEU A 241 -24.19 -6.17 -29.70
N THR A 242 -23.91 -7.27 -30.41
CA THR A 242 -23.19 -7.23 -31.71
C THR A 242 -23.95 -6.49 -32.80
N GLY A 243 -25.26 -6.29 -32.66
CA GLY A 243 -26.06 -5.45 -33.55
C GLY A 243 -25.99 -3.95 -33.25
N GLN A 244 -25.44 -3.54 -32.11
CA GLN A 244 -25.51 -2.16 -31.59
C GLN A 244 -24.15 -1.57 -31.21
N VAL A 245 -23.14 -2.42 -30.98
CA VAL A 245 -21.80 -2.05 -30.56
C VAL A 245 -20.80 -2.63 -31.56
N ASP A 246 -19.71 -1.88 -31.81
CA ASP A 246 -18.64 -2.32 -32.69
C ASP A 246 -18.09 -3.69 -32.27
N LYS A 247 -17.87 -4.54 -33.27
CA LYS A 247 -17.45 -5.93 -33.06
C LYS A 247 -16.16 -6.04 -32.23
N ASP A 248 -15.18 -5.18 -32.49
CA ASP A 248 -13.89 -5.17 -31.79
C ASP A 248 -14.06 -4.87 -30.29
N VAL A 249 -15.03 -4.01 -29.94
CA VAL A 249 -15.35 -3.69 -28.54
C VAL A 249 -15.93 -4.92 -27.85
N ILE A 250 -16.83 -5.64 -28.53
CA ILE A 250 -17.42 -6.88 -28.00
C ILE A 250 -16.38 -7.99 -27.85
N GLU A 251 -15.48 -8.16 -28.82
CA GLU A 251 -14.39 -9.12 -28.72
C GLU A 251 -13.47 -8.80 -27.55
N SER A 252 -13.10 -7.52 -27.37
CA SER A 252 -12.28 -7.06 -26.23
C SER A 252 -12.96 -7.30 -24.88
N MET A 253 -14.29 -7.11 -24.78
CA MET A 253 -15.06 -7.44 -23.58
C MET A 253 -15.00 -8.94 -23.28
N ILE A 254 -15.18 -9.79 -24.29
CA ILE A 254 -15.18 -11.25 -24.13
C ILE A 254 -13.78 -11.73 -23.72
N GLU A 255 -12.75 -11.19 -24.36
CA GLU A 255 -11.35 -11.51 -24.08
C GLU A 255 -10.98 -11.25 -22.62
N PHE A 256 -11.36 -10.09 -22.06
CA PHE A 256 -11.12 -9.76 -20.65
C PHE A 256 -11.62 -10.83 -19.69
N TRP A 257 -12.85 -11.31 -19.90
CA TRP A 257 -13.46 -12.30 -19.00
C TRP A 257 -12.93 -13.71 -19.19
N VAL A 258 -12.39 -14.01 -20.37
CA VAL A 258 -11.83 -15.34 -20.65
C VAL A 258 -10.36 -15.43 -20.23
N GLU A 259 -9.55 -14.45 -20.60
CA GLU A 259 -8.09 -14.58 -20.53
C GLU A 259 -7.53 -14.11 -19.18
N ASP A 260 -8.17 -13.13 -18.54
CA ASP A 260 -7.61 -12.46 -17.35
C ASP A 260 -8.26 -12.89 -16.02
N TRP A 261 -9.46 -13.50 -16.03
CA TRP A 261 -10.23 -13.74 -14.78
C TRP A 261 -10.88 -15.12 -14.65
N ALA A 262 -10.71 -16.01 -15.63
CA ALA A 262 -11.15 -17.39 -15.49
C ALA A 262 -10.05 -18.21 -14.80
N ILE A 263 -10.28 -18.52 -13.53
CA ILE A 263 -9.59 -19.52 -12.67
C ILE A 263 -8.61 -18.92 -11.64
N GLU A 264 -9.14 -18.54 -10.47
CA GLU A 264 -8.80 -19.21 -9.19
C GLU A 264 -10.09 -19.65 -8.48
#